data_AF-A0A813VUD5-F1
#
_entry.id   AF-A0A813VUD5-F1
#
_cell.length_a   1.000
_cell.length_b   1.000
_cell.length_c   1.000
_cell.angle_alpha   90.00
_cell.angle_beta   90.00
_cell.angle_gamma   90.00
#
_symmetry.space_group_name_H-M   'P 1'
#
loop_
_entity.id
_entity.type
_entity.pdbx_description
1 polymer ?
#
loop_
_entity_poly.entity_id
_entity_poly.type
_entity_poly.pdbx_seq_one_letter_code
_entity_poly.pdbx_strand_id
1 'polypeptide(L)'
;MSKETDVIVDNNLSPDDIYGELYKEVQLKHIFADTKTFVDCVPKICSKDILKFYNEKKDLSNFDLSKFIHEYFNLPNSVGKNFSSDLTI
;
A
#
# COMPACT_ATOMS: atom_id res chain seq x y z
N MET A 1 -2.03 6.53 32.61
CA MET A 1 -3.20 6.52 31.71
C MET A 1 -2.85 7.41 30.53
N SER A 2 -2.92 7.00 29.27
CA SER A 2 -4.04 6.28 28.65
C SER A 2 -3.53 5.22 27.67
N LYS A 3 -3.95 3.98 27.89
CA LYS A 3 -3.94 2.93 26.86
C LYS A 3 -5.37 2.85 26.35
N GLU A 4 -5.76 3.80 25.51
CA GLU A 4 -6.98 3.63 24.73
C GLU A 4 -6.60 2.83 23.49
N THR A 5 -6.99 1.56 23.57
CA THR A 5 -6.87 0.57 22.51
C THR A 5 -8.07 0.83 21.61
N ASP A 6 -8.01 1.91 20.82
CA ASP A 6 -9.07 2.21 19.86
C ASP A 6 -8.69 1.69 18.48
N VAL A 7 -9.66 1.06 17.85
CA VAL A 7 -9.59 0.46 16.53
C VAL A 7 -8.97 1.48 15.57
N ILE A 8 -7.84 1.12 14.94
CA ILE A 8 -7.17 1.95 13.94
C ILE A 8 -8.06 2.14 12.70
N VAL A 9 -9.02 3.05 12.81
CA VAL A 9 -9.73 3.70 11.71
C VAL A 9 -9.47 5.21 11.83
N ASP A 10 -8.19 5.58 11.92
CA ASP A 10 -7.80 6.97 12.04
C ASP A 10 -7.69 7.58 10.64
N ASN A 11 -8.76 8.28 10.24
CA ASN A 11 -8.91 9.01 8.98
C ASN A 11 -7.98 10.24 8.88
N ASN A 12 -6.91 10.32 9.71
CA ASN A 12 -5.94 11.41 9.76
C ASN A 12 -4.47 10.94 9.80
N LEU A 13 -4.19 9.63 9.82
CA LEU A 13 -2.82 9.12 9.74
C LEU A 13 -2.42 8.88 8.29
N SER A 14 -1.27 9.42 7.89
CA SER A 14 -0.72 9.20 6.56
C SER A 14 -0.28 7.74 6.40
N PRO A 15 -0.32 7.17 5.19
CA PRO A 15 0.21 5.82 4.95
C PRO A 15 1.69 5.70 5.32
N ASP A 16 2.46 6.80 5.34
CA ASP A 16 3.82 6.84 5.89
C ASP A 16 3.84 6.58 7.42
N ASP A 17 2.90 7.10 8.19
CA ASP A 17 2.82 6.79 9.64
C ASP A 17 2.37 5.34 9.88
N ILE A 18 1.46 4.83 9.07
CA ILE A 18 0.91 3.47 9.22
C ILE A 18 1.94 2.42 8.81
N TYR A 19 2.60 2.62 7.66
CA TYR A 19 3.46 1.63 7.04
C TYR A 19 4.95 1.95 7.15
N GLY A 20 5.32 3.21 7.38
CA GLY A 20 6.69 3.66 7.58
C GLY A 20 7.65 3.17 6.51
N GLU A 21 8.51 2.23 6.90
CA GLU A 21 9.53 1.63 6.04
C GLU A 21 8.93 0.97 4.79
N LEU A 22 7.80 0.28 4.90
CA LEU A 22 7.14 -0.36 3.75
C LEU A 22 6.74 0.69 2.70
N TYR A 23 6.25 1.86 3.13
CA TYR A 23 5.85 2.92 2.21
C TYR A 23 7.06 3.57 1.53
N LYS A 24 8.17 3.77 2.25
CA LYS A 24 9.43 4.25 1.67
C LYS A 24 9.96 3.28 0.63
N GLU A 25 9.92 1.98 0.90
CA GLU A 25 10.37 0.96 -0.02
C GLU A 25 9.48 0.85 -1.27
N VAL A 26 8.16 1.04 -1.12
CA VAL A 26 7.23 1.15 -2.26
C VAL A 26 7.63 2.30 -3.18
N GLN A 27 8.01 3.46 -2.62
CA GLN A 27 8.48 4.61 -3.38
C GLN A 27 9.86 4.35 -4.03
N LEU A 28 10.81 3.79 -3.28
CA LEU A 28 12.17 3.52 -3.77
C LEU A 28 12.19 2.48 -4.89
N LYS A 29 11.39 1.42 -4.76
CA LYS A 29 11.24 0.38 -5.79
C LYS A 29 10.29 0.77 -6.92
N HIS A 30 9.69 1.97 -6.85
CA HIS A 30 8.78 2.51 -7.85
C HIS A 30 7.68 1.50 -8.24
N ILE A 31 7.14 0.82 -7.23
CA ILE A 31 6.16 -0.28 -7.39
C ILE A 31 4.91 0.21 -8.12
N PHE A 32 4.54 1.47 -7.89
CA PHE A 32 3.48 2.17 -8.59
C PHE A 32 4.06 3.33 -9.37
N ALA A 33 3.49 3.58 -10.55
CA ALA A 33 3.77 4.80 -11.31
C ALA A 33 3.27 6.05 -10.57
N ASP A 34 2.23 5.89 -9.75
CA ASP A 34 1.59 6.96 -9.00
C ASP A 34 1.53 6.59 -7.52
N THR A 35 2.10 7.43 -6.66
CA THR A 35 2.07 7.27 -5.20
C THR A 35 0.64 7.26 -4.65
N LYS A 36 -0.30 7.92 -5.35
CA LYS A 36 -1.72 7.96 -5.00
C LYS A 36 -2.40 6.59 -5.12
N THR A 37 -1.95 5.72 -6.02
CA THR A 37 -2.49 4.36 -6.17
C THR A 37 -2.34 3.56 -4.89
N PHE A 38 -1.20 3.70 -4.19
CA PHE A 38 -0.99 3.00 -2.92
C PHE A 38 -1.93 3.50 -1.80
N VAL A 39 -2.22 4.80 -1.78
CA VAL A 39 -3.17 5.38 -0.79
C VAL A 39 -4.60 4.89 -1.04
N ASP A 40 -4.94 4.64 -2.31
CA ASP A 40 -6.24 4.08 -2.73
C ASP A 40 -6.31 2.56 -2.56
N CYS A 41 -5.16 1.89 -2.37
CA CYS A 41 -5.12 0.45 -2.14
C CYS A 41 -5.71 0.10 -0.77
N VAL A 42 -6.63 -0.86 -0.76
CA VAL A 42 -7.22 -1.35 0.48
C VAL A 42 -6.45 -2.60 0.94
N PRO A 43 -5.83 -2.60 2.12
CA PRO A 43 -5.18 -3.79 2.64
C PRO A 43 -6.21 -4.90 2.89
N LYS A 44 -5.93 -6.12 2.44
CA LYS A 44 -6.82 -7.29 2.64
C LYS A 44 -6.83 -7.79 4.09
N ILE A 45 -5.77 -7.49 4.83
CA ILE A 45 -5.57 -7.87 6.24
C ILE A 45 -5.08 -6.66 7.05
N CYS A 46 -5.01 -6.78 8.38
CA CYS A 46 -4.52 -5.71 9.24
C CYS A 46 -3.10 -5.23 8.84
N SER A 47 -2.88 -3.92 8.78
CA SER A 47 -1.58 -3.32 8.43
C SER A 47 -0.44 -3.82 9.31
N LYS A 48 -0.72 -4.13 10.58
CA LYS A 48 0.25 -4.69 11.52
C LYS A 48 0.73 -6.09 11.10
N ASP A 49 -0.17 -6.94 10.60
CA ASP A 49 0.19 -8.26 10.07
C ASP A 49 0.99 -8.13 8.77
N ILE A 50 0.59 -7.21 7.89
CA ILE A 50 1.35 -6.89 6.66
C ILE A 50 2.78 -6.48 7.02
N LEU A 51 2.97 -5.58 7.99
CA LEU A 51 4.30 -5.17 8.44
C LEU A 51 5.10 -6.31 9.05
N LYS A 52 4.45 -7.24 9.76
CA LYS A 52 5.12 -8.43 10.30
C LYS A 52 5.62 -9.33 9.17
N PHE A 53 4.74 -9.68 8.23
CA PHE A 53 5.12 -10.49 7.07
C PHE A 53 6.18 -9.79 6.20
N TYR A 54 6.10 -8.46 6.07
CA TYR A 54 7.11 -7.67 5.39
C TYR A 54 8.46 -7.80 6.09
N ASN A 55 8.53 -7.65 7.41
CA ASN A 55 9.79 -7.81 8.14
C ASN A 55 10.37 -9.23 8.05
N GLU A 56 9.54 -10.26 8.00
CA GLU A 56 9.99 -11.64 7.80
C GLU A 56 10.49 -11.89 6.36
N LYS A 57 9.83 -11.27 5.37
CA LYS A 57 10.17 -11.45 3.96
C LYS A 57 11.26 -10.51 3.46
N LYS A 58 11.46 -9.33 4.05
CA LYS A 58 12.45 -8.33 3.59
C LYS A 58 13.88 -8.83 3.67
N ASP A 59 14.15 -9.79 4.56
CA ASP A 59 15.46 -10.45 4.71
C ASP A 59 15.73 -11.47 3.59
N LEU A 60 14.70 -11.86 2.84
CA LEU A 60 14.85 -12.78 1.71
C LEU A 60 15.47 -12.06 0.51
N SER A 61 16.57 -12.58 -0.02
CA SER A 61 17.21 -12.02 -1.23
C SER A 61 16.31 -12.06 -2.48
N ASN A 62 15.26 -12.89 -2.48
CA ASN A 62 14.27 -12.98 -3.56
C ASN A 62 12.98 -12.18 -3.26
N PHE A 63 13.04 -11.22 -2.33
CA PHE A 63 11.86 -10.50 -1.90
C PHE A 63 11.40 -9.46 -2.95
N ASP A 64 10.28 -9.80 -3.61
CA ASP A 64 9.56 -8.90 -4.50
C ASP A 64 8.46 -8.14 -3.75
N LEU A 65 8.75 -6.87 -3.44
CA LEU A 65 7.78 -5.98 -2.79
C LEU A 65 6.52 -5.78 -3.64
N SER A 66 6.65 -5.71 -4.97
CA SER A 66 5.48 -5.57 -5.88
C SER A 66 4.51 -6.73 -5.73
N LYS A 67 5.02 -7.97 -5.78
CA LYS A 67 4.21 -9.17 -5.56
C LYS A 67 3.61 -9.20 -4.17
N PHE A 68 4.39 -8.81 -3.16
CA PHE A 68 3.91 -8.73 -1.79
C PHE A 68 2.72 -7.78 -1.66
N ILE A 69 2.80 -6.57 -2.23
CA ILE A 69 1.69 -5.63 -2.22
C ILE A 69 0.48 -6.22 -2.98
N HIS A 70 0.66 -6.82 -4.16
CA HIS A 70 -0.45 -7.46 -4.89
C HIS A 70 -1.11 -8.64 -4.14
N GLU A 71 -0.32 -9.37 -3.35
CA GLU A 71 -0.82 -10.49 -2.54
C GLU A 71 -1.68 -9.98 -1.38
N TYR A 72 -1.19 -9.00 -0.61
CA TYR A 72 -1.82 -8.54 0.64
C TYR A 72 -2.70 -7.31 0.50
N PHE A 73 -2.60 -6.55 -0.58
CA PHE A 73 -3.43 -5.39 -0.85
C PHE A 73 -4.35 -5.66 -2.04
N ASN A 74 -5.54 -5.12 -1.95
CA ASN A 74 -6.47 -5.04 -3.04
C ASN A 74 -6.22 -3.72 -3.75
N LEU A 75 -5.58 -3.79 -4.90
CA LEU A 75 -5.37 -2.63 -5.73
C LEU A 75 -6.71 -2.28 -6.38
N PRO A 76 -7.07 -0.99 -6.45
CA PRO A 76 -8.10 -0.57 -7.38
C PRO A 76 -7.62 -1.05 -8.74
N ASN A 77 -8.33 -2.04 -9.30
CA ASN A 77 -8.00 -2.58 -10.59
C ASN A 77 -7.89 -1.34 -11.50
N SER A 78 -6.70 -1.06 -12.02
CA SER A 78 -6.54 -0.08 -13.11
C SER A 78 -7.22 -0.70 -14.32
N VAL A 79 -8.56 -0.84 -14.25
CA VAL A 79 -9.44 -0.97 -15.39
C VAL A 79 -8.98 0.16 -16.28
N GLY A 80 -8.50 -0.27 -17.45
CA GLY A 80 -7.41 0.39 -18.13
C GLY A 80 -7.55 1.90 -18.22
N LYS A 81 -6.39 2.50 -18.44
CA LYS A 81 -6.17 3.65 -19.30
C LYS A 81 -6.99 3.57 -20.61
N ASN A 82 -8.32 3.57 -20.53
CA ASN A 82 -9.24 4.10 -21.50
C ASN A 82 -9.32 5.58 -21.14
N PHE A 83 -8.23 6.28 -21.45
CA PHE A 83 -8.35 7.66 -21.84
C PHE A 83 -9.26 7.67 -23.08
N SER A 84 -10.58 7.65 -22.86
CA SER A 84 -11.46 8.38 -23.75
C SER A 84 -11.27 9.85 -23.36
N SER A 85 -10.11 10.40 -23.73
CA SER A 85 -10.05 11.81 -24.08
C SER A 85 -10.92 11.94 -25.33
N ASP A 86 -12.23 11.94 -25.11
CA ASP A 86 -13.21 12.32 -26.11
C ASP A 86 -13.08 13.83 -26.26
N LEU A 87 -12.12 14.21 -27.09
CA LEU A 87 -12.14 15.47 -27.80
C LEU A 87 -12.78 15.19 -29.17
N THR A 88 -14.10 15.02 -29.14
CA THR A 88 -14.97 15.08 -30.31
C THR A 88 -16.22 15.75 -29.75
N ILE A 89 -16.56 17.01 -30.01
CA ILE A 89 -16.49 17.88 -31.19
C ILE A 89 -16.82 19.29 -30.69
#